data_AF-A0A383AFV3-F1
#
_entry.id   AF-A0A383AFV3-F1
#
_cell.length_a   1.000
_cell.length_b   1.000
_cell.length_c   1.000
_cell.angle_alpha   90.00
_cell.angle_beta   90.00
_cell.angle_gamma   90.00
#
_symmetry.space_group_name_H-M   'P 1'
#
loop_
_entity.id
_entity.type
_entity.pdbx_description
1 polymer ?
#
loop_
_entity_poly.entity_id
_entity_poly.type
_entity_poly.pdbx_seq_one_letter_code
_entity_poly.pdbx_strand_id
1 'polypeptide(L)'
;MIDTAKRYIGEKFYHVYQFDFTGRMYPMTAHFHPQGNDIARGLHRFHKGAEIKTKQDLNWLAIAGANHFGMNKHTYEERLEWAYIEGTDLAEEVYKDPLANVGIWGKAKEPFQFLSWCREWSEFQITGWGYISHHVCCLDGTNNGYQHIAGLISNKHLANKVNLQNVKQPQDLYKQILDVLLLLLKSEDFEQAKEWYKLKDKLTRKFIKKPVLMIPYNSTTFGIANYIEKYFVNENVF
;
A
#
# COMPACT_ATOMS: atom_id res chain seq x y z
N MET A 1 -17.66 11.81 7.76
CA MET A 1 -17.16 10.42 7.76
C MET A 1 -17.42 9.73 9.10
N ILE A 2 -16.83 10.19 10.21
CA ILE A 2 -17.01 9.55 11.53
C ILE A 2 -18.48 9.52 11.97
N ASP A 3 -19.24 10.60 11.77
CA ASP A 3 -20.67 10.60 12.12
C ASP A 3 -21.48 9.59 11.30
N THR A 4 -21.11 9.39 10.04
CA THR A 4 -21.69 8.35 9.19
C THR A 4 -21.36 6.96 9.76
N ALA A 5 -20.10 6.70 10.10
CA ALA A 5 -19.69 5.43 10.69
C ALA A 5 -20.43 5.17 12.02
N LYS A 6 -20.58 6.19 12.87
CA LYS A 6 -21.34 6.10 14.14
C LYS A 6 -22.80 5.68 13.93
N ARG A 7 -23.46 6.15 12.88
CA ARG A 7 -24.84 5.78 12.54
C ARG A 7 -25.00 4.31 12.16
N TYR A 8 -23.93 3.66 11.68
CA TYR A 8 -23.94 2.26 11.24
C TYR A 8 -23.26 1.31 12.25
N ILE A 9 -22.98 1.75 13.48
CA ILE A 9 -22.43 0.85 14.52
C ILE A 9 -23.41 -0.29 14.76
N GLY A 10 -22.94 -1.53 14.60
CA GLY A 10 -23.76 -2.74 14.78
C GLY A 10 -24.66 -3.09 13.59
N GLU A 11 -24.74 -2.20 12.59
CA GLU A 11 -25.60 -2.40 11.42
C GLU A 11 -24.83 -3.06 10.27
N LYS A 12 -25.53 -3.92 9.52
CA LYS A 12 -25.04 -4.39 8.22
C LYS A 12 -25.42 -3.39 7.15
N PHE A 13 -24.50 -3.09 6.24
CA PHE A 13 -24.74 -2.18 5.13
C PHE A 13 -24.00 -2.63 3.88
N TYR A 14 -24.38 -2.03 2.75
CA TYR A 14 -23.82 -2.32 1.44
C TYR A 14 -23.36 -1.02 0.79
N HIS A 15 -22.29 -1.09 0.01
CA HIS A 15 -21.84 0.01 -0.83
C HIS A 15 -22.39 -0.16 -2.25
N VAL A 16 -23.02 0.89 -2.76
CA VAL A 16 -23.43 0.96 -4.17
C VAL A 16 -22.24 1.45 -4.98
N TYR A 17 -21.96 0.79 -6.11
CA TYR A 17 -20.87 1.12 -7.01
C TYR A 17 -21.39 1.60 -8.37
N GLN A 18 -20.65 2.54 -8.97
CA GLN A 18 -20.79 2.98 -10.35
C GLN A 18 -19.48 2.76 -11.12
N PHE A 19 -19.57 2.75 -12.44
CA PHE A 19 -18.43 2.63 -13.33
C PHE A 19 -18.15 3.96 -14.01
N ASP A 20 -16.87 4.32 -14.16
CA ASP A 20 -16.49 5.42 -15.06
C ASP A 20 -16.43 4.94 -16.53
N PHE A 21 -16.12 5.86 -17.45
CA PHE A 21 -16.03 5.56 -18.89
C PHE A 21 -14.90 4.57 -19.24
N THR A 22 -13.95 4.33 -18.33
CA THR A 22 -12.89 3.33 -18.48
C THR A 22 -13.26 1.97 -17.88
N GLY A 23 -14.44 1.87 -17.26
CA GLY A 23 -14.90 0.66 -16.58
C GLY A 23 -14.33 0.48 -15.17
N ARG A 24 -13.75 1.52 -14.56
CA ARG A 24 -13.30 1.47 -13.16
C ARG A 24 -14.47 1.65 -12.20
N MET A 25 -14.51 0.82 -11.17
CA MET A 25 -15.55 0.84 -10.14
C MET A 25 -15.26 1.85 -9.04
N TYR A 26 -16.24 2.69 -8.73
CA TYR A 26 -16.18 3.67 -7.65
C TYR A 26 -17.42 3.58 -6.76
N PRO A 27 -17.26 3.69 -5.44
CA PRO A 27 -18.40 3.80 -4.54
C PRO A 27 -19.15 5.11 -4.78
N MET A 28 -20.48 5.06 -4.73
CA MET A 28 -21.36 6.23 -4.86
C MET A 28 -21.29 7.15 -3.63
N THR A 29 -20.88 6.61 -2.48
CA THR A 29 -20.80 7.35 -1.22
C THR A 29 -19.51 8.17 -1.17
N ALA A 30 -19.63 9.44 -0.76
CA ALA A 30 -18.52 10.40 -0.88
C ALA A 30 -17.38 10.25 0.13
N HIS A 31 -17.63 9.73 1.34
CA HIS A 31 -16.66 9.85 2.45
C HIS A 31 -16.43 8.58 3.26
N PHE A 32 -17.44 7.72 3.44
CA PHE A 32 -17.30 6.47 4.19
C PHE A 32 -17.51 5.31 3.23
N HIS A 33 -16.40 4.83 2.67
CA HIS A 33 -16.38 3.74 1.69
C HIS A 33 -15.05 2.98 1.72
N PRO A 34 -14.96 1.77 1.14
CA PRO A 34 -13.77 0.92 1.25
C PRO A 34 -12.57 1.44 0.44
N GLN A 35 -12.81 2.29 -0.56
CA GLN A 35 -11.74 2.99 -1.30
C GLN A 35 -11.32 4.32 -0.65
N GLY A 36 -11.79 4.60 0.58
CA GLY A 36 -11.54 5.86 1.27
C GLY A 36 -10.13 5.96 1.83
N ASN A 37 -9.92 6.96 2.69
CA ASN A 37 -8.66 7.10 3.41
C ASN A 37 -8.45 5.97 4.43
N ASP A 38 -7.29 5.97 5.09
CA ASP A 38 -6.93 4.94 6.08
C ASP A 38 -7.95 4.78 7.21
N ILE A 39 -8.53 5.89 7.71
CA ILE A 39 -9.59 5.86 8.72
C ILE A 39 -10.82 5.13 8.19
N ALA A 40 -11.28 5.47 6.98
CA ALA A 40 -12.41 4.79 6.37
C ALA A 40 -12.11 3.29 6.25
N ARG A 41 -10.95 2.90 5.72
CA ARG A 41 -10.56 1.49 5.53
C ARG A 41 -10.46 0.73 6.85
N GLY A 42 -9.82 1.30 7.87
CA GLY A 42 -9.68 0.68 9.20
C GLY A 42 -11.00 0.52 9.97
N LEU A 43 -12.03 1.31 9.63
CA LEU A 43 -13.37 1.16 10.19
C LEU A 43 -14.24 0.14 9.45
N HIS A 44 -13.88 -0.27 8.24
CA HIS A 44 -14.64 -1.27 7.48
C HIS A 44 -14.22 -2.69 7.89
N ARG A 45 -15.22 -3.52 8.17
CA ARG A 45 -15.08 -4.97 8.40
C ARG A 45 -16.12 -5.71 7.58
N PHE A 46 -15.84 -6.94 7.17
CA PHE A 46 -16.86 -7.75 6.52
C PHE A 46 -17.96 -8.11 7.52
N HIS A 47 -19.23 -7.94 7.15
CA HIS A 47 -20.34 -8.38 8.02
C HIS A 47 -20.33 -9.91 8.21
N LYS A 48 -20.11 -10.64 7.11
CA LYS A 48 -19.89 -12.09 7.14
C LYS A 48 -18.39 -12.34 7.26
N GLY A 49 -17.95 -12.73 8.45
CA GLY A 49 -16.56 -13.10 8.69
C GLY A 49 -16.21 -14.46 8.09
N ALA A 50 -14.91 -14.77 8.08
CA ALA A 50 -14.37 -16.04 7.65
C ALA A 50 -13.61 -16.70 8.81
N GLU A 51 -13.85 -17.99 9.00
CA GLU A 51 -13.17 -18.77 10.01
C GLU A 51 -11.71 -19.04 9.63
N ILE A 52 -10.78 -18.80 10.56
CA ILE A 52 -9.37 -19.14 10.39
C ILE A 52 -9.18 -20.61 10.75
N LYS A 53 -9.08 -21.47 9.73
CA LYS A 53 -9.02 -22.93 9.88
C LYS A 53 -7.62 -23.49 9.70
N THR A 54 -6.83 -22.83 8.87
CA THR A 54 -5.53 -23.33 8.44
C THR A 54 -4.45 -22.31 8.69
N LYS A 55 -3.19 -22.78 8.76
CA LYS A 55 -2.03 -21.89 8.82
C LYS A 55 -1.97 -20.94 7.64
N GLN A 56 -2.47 -21.33 6.47
CA GLN A 56 -2.53 -20.47 5.29
C GLN A 56 -3.50 -19.29 5.49
N ASP A 57 -4.66 -19.53 6.12
CA ASP A 57 -5.63 -18.47 6.44
C ASP A 57 -5.00 -17.45 7.40
N LEU A 58 -4.34 -17.95 8.44
CA LEU A 58 -3.63 -17.11 9.41
C LEU A 58 -2.47 -16.35 8.77
N ASN A 59 -1.73 -16.98 7.86
CA ASN A 59 -0.63 -16.35 7.13
C ASN A 59 -1.09 -15.15 6.31
N TRP A 60 -2.30 -15.18 5.74
CA TRP A 60 -2.84 -14.02 5.02
C TRP A 60 -3.17 -12.86 5.97
N LEU A 61 -3.71 -13.15 7.16
CA LEU A 61 -3.90 -12.14 8.19
C LEU A 61 -2.56 -11.57 8.66
N ALA A 62 -1.55 -12.42 8.84
CA ALA A 62 -0.19 -12.02 9.23
C ALA A 62 0.44 -11.06 8.20
N ILE A 63 0.36 -11.40 6.91
CA ILE A 63 0.84 -10.56 5.81
C ILE A 63 0.09 -9.22 5.75
N ALA A 64 -1.23 -9.21 6.03
CA ALA A 64 -2.01 -7.97 6.08
C ALA A 64 -1.45 -7.02 7.16
N GLY A 65 -1.19 -7.52 8.36
CA GLY A 65 -0.56 -6.75 9.44
C GLY A 65 0.78 -6.16 9.05
N ALA A 66 1.67 -6.98 8.49
CA ALA A 66 2.98 -6.54 8.02
C ALA A 66 2.87 -5.46 6.93
N ASN A 67 1.90 -5.58 6.02
CA ASN A 67 1.64 -4.59 4.98
C ASN A 67 1.19 -3.24 5.56
N HIS A 68 0.26 -3.26 6.54
CA HIS A 68 -0.24 -2.07 7.22
C HIS A 68 0.84 -1.39 8.05
N PHE A 69 1.74 -2.18 8.66
CA PHE A 69 2.89 -1.66 9.40
C PHE A 69 3.90 -0.96 8.48
N GLY A 70 4.11 -1.49 7.28
CA GLY A 70 4.95 -0.86 6.24
C GLY A 70 5.96 -1.78 5.57
N MET A 71 5.87 -3.10 5.78
CA MET A 71 6.82 -4.08 5.28
C MET A 71 6.59 -4.51 3.84
N ASN A 72 5.81 -3.78 3.05
CA ASN A 72 5.36 -4.18 1.71
C ASN A 72 6.48 -4.35 0.65
N LYS A 73 7.75 -4.16 1.01
CA LYS A 73 8.94 -4.38 0.17
C LYS A 73 9.72 -5.65 0.51
N HIS A 74 9.42 -6.27 1.65
CA HIS A 74 10.02 -7.52 2.12
C HIS A 74 9.36 -8.72 1.46
N THR A 75 9.97 -9.90 1.51
CA THR A 75 9.34 -11.14 1.03
C THR A 75 8.11 -11.50 1.88
N TYR A 76 7.34 -12.50 1.43
CA TYR A 76 6.27 -13.01 2.28
C TYR A 76 6.81 -13.72 3.51
N GLU A 77 7.93 -14.43 3.40
CA GLU A 77 8.57 -15.12 4.52
C GLU A 77 9.00 -14.12 5.61
N GLU A 78 9.67 -13.02 5.23
CA GLU A 78 10.08 -11.96 6.16
C GLU A 78 8.88 -11.28 6.84
N ARG A 79 7.79 -11.07 6.09
CA ARG A 79 6.54 -10.50 6.63
C ARG A 79 5.86 -11.45 7.61
N LEU A 80 5.86 -12.75 7.30
CA LEU A 80 5.31 -13.78 8.17
C LEU A 80 6.13 -13.88 9.45
N GLU A 81 7.45 -13.96 9.34
CA GLU A 81 8.36 -13.97 10.49
C GLU A 81 8.05 -12.77 11.39
N TRP A 82 8.14 -11.55 10.87
CA TRP A 82 7.83 -10.34 11.64
C TRP A 82 6.46 -10.41 12.32
N ALA A 83 5.40 -10.80 11.59
CA ALA A 83 4.05 -10.84 12.14
C ALA A 83 3.89 -11.86 13.28
N TYR A 84 4.61 -12.98 13.22
CA TYR A 84 4.57 -14.02 14.27
C TYR A 84 5.47 -13.71 15.46
N ILE A 85 6.51 -12.89 15.29
CA ILE A 85 7.39 -12.45 16.37
C ILE A 85 7.02 -11.03 16.84
N GLU A 86 7.81 -10.03 16.49
CA GLU A 86 7.63 -8.62 16.89
C GLU A 86 6.20 -8.09 16.67
N GLY A 87 5.57 -8.43 15.54
CA GLY A 87 4.20 -8.02 15.22
C GLY A 87 3.16 -8.55 16.21
N THR A 88 3.35 -9.75 16.77
CA THR A 88 2.48 -10.30 17.83
C THR A 88 2.62 -9.49 19.11
N ASP A 89 3.85 -9.22 19.55
CA ASP A 89 4.11 -8.46 20.78
C ASP A 89 3.51 -7.05 20.69
N LEU A 90 3.73 -6.37 19.56
CA LEU A 90 3.15 -5.05 19.31
C LEU A 90 1.61 -5.09 19.26
N ALA A 91 1.04 -6.11 18.62
CA ALA A 91 -0.41 -6.27 18.53
C ALA A 91 -1.04 -6.45 19.92
N GLU A 92 -0.44 -7.29 20.77
CA GLU A 92 -0.91 -7.52 22.13
C GLU A 92 -0.86 -6.27 23.00
N GLU A 93 0.22 -5.48 22.89
CA GLU A 93 0.35 -4.22 23.63
C GLU A 93 -0.70 -3.20 23.18
N VAL A 94 -0.86 -3.02 21.88
CA VAL A 94 -1.88 -2.15 21.29
C VAL A 94 -3.29 -2.61 21.63
N TYR A 95 -3.55 -3.92 21.67
CA TYR A 95 -4.86 -4.48 22.00
C TYR A 95 -5.25 -4.23 23.47
N LYS A 96 -4.29 -4.30 24.41
CA LYS A 96 -4.52 -4.06 25.84
C LYS A 96 -4.90 -2.62 26.14
N ASP A 97 -4.19 -1.66 25.53
CA ASP A 97 -4.49 -0.24 25.66
C ASP A 97 -4.12 0.52 24.38
N PRO A 98 -5.07 0.69 23.44
CA PRO A 98 -4.77 1.36 22.18
C PRO A 98 -4.51 2.86 22.35
N LEU A 99 -5.00 3.50 23.43
CA LEU A 99 -4.80 4.92 23.66
C LEU A 99 -3.42 5.20 24.24
N ALA A 100 -2.94 4.37 25.17
CA ALA A 100 -1.57 4.45 25.66
C ALA A 100 -0.53 4.18 24.55
N ASN A 101 -0.89 3.32 23.58
CA ASN A 101 0.03 2.84 22.54
C ASN A 101 -0.10 3.53 21.18
N VAL A 102 -0.64 4.76 21.15
CA VAL A 102 -0.66 5.61 19.93
C VAL A 102 0.74 5.80 19.35
N GLY A 103 1.78 5.83 20.20
CA GLY A 103 3.17 5.91 19.78
C GLY A 103 3.68 4.72 18.97
N ILE A 104 2.98 3.57 19.02
CA ILE A 104 3.25 2.36 18.26
C ILE A 104 2.43 2.37 16.97
N TRP A 105 1.11 2.23 17.09
CA TRP A 105 0.25 2.06 15.91
C TRP A 105 0.14 3.34 15.08
N GLY A 106 0.27 4.51 15.70
CA GLY A 106 0.27 5.81 15.01
C GLY A 106 1.47 6.03 14.08
N LYS A 107 2.56 5.24 14.24
CA LYS A 107 3.75 5.29 13.38
C LYS A 107 3.70 4.29 12.22
N ALA A 108 2.72 3.38 12.20
CA ALA A 108 2.56 2.46 11.09
C ALA A 108 2.28 3.21 9.78
N LYS A 109 2.58 2.58 8.65
CA LYS A 109 2.29 3.14 7.32
C LYS A 109 0.79 3.39 7.12
N GLU A 110 -0.06 2.51 7.65
CA GLU A 110 -1.51 2.59 7.61
C GLU A 110 -2.08 2.45 9.04
N PRO A 111 -2.00 3.51 9.88
CA PRO A 111 -2.23 3.45 11.32
C PRO A 111 -3.55 2.81 11.75
N PHE A 112 -4.67 3.19 11.15
CA PHE A 112 -5.99 2.73 11.57
C PHE A 112 -6.29 1.31 11.07
N GLN A 113 -5.77 0.93 9.91
CA GLN A 113 -5.84 -0.46 9.46
C GLN A 113 -4.93 -1.36 10.31
N PHE A 114 -3.74 -0.88 10.69
CA PHE A 114 -2.85 -1.60 11.61
C PHE A 114 -3.50 -1.77 13.00
N LEU A 115 -4.11 -0.72 13.55
CA LEU A 115 -4.89 -0.80 14.78
C LEU A 115 -6.03 -1.83 14.68
N SER A 116 -6.78 -1.83 13.58
CA SER A 116 -7.81 -2.85 13.34
C SER A 116 -7.22 -4.25 13.24
N TRP A 117 -6.03 -4.40 12.66
CA TRP A 117 -5.33 -5.68 12.56
C TRP A 117 -4.86 -6.17 13.93
N CYS A 118 -4.26 -5.31 14.77
CA CYS A 118 -3.80 -5.68 16.11
C CYS A 118 -4.93 -6.31 16.93
N ARG A 119 -6.14 -5.73 16.84
CA ARG A 119 -7.33 -6.29 17.47
C ARG A 119 -7.64 -7.71 16.98
N GLU A 120 -7.77 -7.89 15.67
CA GLU A 120 -8.11 -9.19 15.06
C GLU A 120 -7.03 -10.25 15.32
N TRP A 121 -5.76 -9.86 15.30
CA TRP A 121 -4.64 -10.74 15.58
C TRP A 121 -4.67 -11.21 17.02
N SER A 122 -4.83 -10.30 17.99
CA SER A 122 -4.91 -10.64 19.41
C SER A 122 -6.18 -11.43 19.75
N GLU A 123 -7.33 -11.10 19.17
CA GLU A 123 -8.55 -11.91 19.33
C GLU A 123 -8.35 -13.34 18.80
N PHE A 124 -7.62 -13.53 17.69
CA PHE A 124 -7.21 -14.85 17.23
C PHE A 124 -6.26 -15.54 18.23
N GLN A 125 -5.24 -14.86 18.77
CA GLN A 125 -4.31 -15.48 19.73
C GLN A 125 -5.03 -16.00 20.99
N ILE A 126 -6.08 -15.30 21.43
CA ILE A 126 -6.90 -15.68 22.59
C ILE A 126 -7.82 -16.86 22.24
N THR A 127 -8.43 -16.85 21.05
CA THR A 127 -9.47 -17.81 20.65
C THR A 127 -8.90 -19.09 20.06
N GLY A 128 -7.82 -18.99 19.28
CA GLY A 128 -7.22 -20.05 18.50
C GLY A 128 -7.95 -20.35 17.18
N TRP A 129 -7.67 -21.54 16.65
CA TRP A 129 -8.29 -22.05 15.41
C TRP A 129 -9.81 -22.07 15.53
N GLY A 130 -10.50 -21.62 14.47
CA GLY A 130 -11.95 -21.44 14.49
C GLY A 130 -12.41 -20.02 14.80
N TYR A 131 -11.50 -19.10 15.13
CA TYR A 131 -11.83 -17.67 15.23
C TYR A 131 -12.38 -17.14 13.89
N ILE A 132 -13.49 -16.40 13.97
CA ILE A 132 -14.15 -15.80 12.82
C ILE A 132 -13.59 -14.38 12.63
N SER A 133 -12.68 -14.23 11.67
CA SER A 133 -12.10 -12.93 11.34
C SER A 133 -13.02 -12.13 10.43
N HIS A 134 -13.14 -10.84 10.70
CA HIS A 134 -13.87 -9.89 9.86
C HIS A 134 -12.93 -8.88 9.17
N HIS A 135 -11.61 -9.07 9.32
CA HIS A 135 -10.59 -8.19 8.76
C HIS A 135 -10.59 -8.20 7.23
N VAL A 136 -10.29 -7.06 6.62
CA VAL A 136 -10.17 -6.94 5.17
C VAL A 136 -8.69 -7.10 4.78
N CYS A 137 -8.31 -8.30 4.34
CA CYS A 137 -6.97 -8.56 3.82
C CYS A 137 -6.85 -8.07 2.37
N CYS A 138 -6.31 -6.87 2.17
CA CYS A 138 -6.11 -6.29 0.84
C CYS A 138 -4.87 -6.85 0.13
N LEU A 139 -5.01 -7.14 -1.16
CA LEU A 139 -3.92 -7.48 -2.06
C LEU A 139 -3.85 -6.45 -3.19
N ASP A 140 -2.66 -5.97 -3.50
CA ASP A 140 -2.42 -5.03 -4.59
C ASP A 140 -1.23 -5.48 -5.44
N GLY A 141 -1.34 -5.28 -6.74
CA GLY A 141 -0.28 -5.56 -7.69
C GLY A 141 0.71 -4.40 -7.74
N THR A 142 2.01 -4.74 -7.76
CA THR A 142 3.03 -3.70 -7.91
C THR A 142 3.06 -3.24 -9.37
N ASN A 143 2.54 -2.04 -9.62
CA ASN A 143 2.62 -1.36 -10.92
C ASN A 143 1.77 -2.02 -12.03
N ASN A 144 0.47 -2.20 -11.75
CA ASN A 144 -0.52 -2.87 -12.62
C ASN A 144 -0.46 -2.42 -14.09
N GLY A 145 -0.29 -1.10 -14.34
CA GLY A 145 -0.18 -0.59 -15.70
C GLY A 145 0.95 -1.23 -16.51
N TYR A 146 2.16 -1.29 -15.94
CA TYR A 146 3.29 -1.96 -16.60
C TYR A 146 3.18 -3.49 -16.56
N GLN A 147 2.47 -4.08 -15.60
CA GLN A 147 2.14 -5.52 -15.64
C GLN A 147 1.29 -5.86 -16.86
N HIS A 148 0.22 -5.10 -17.11
CA HIS A 148 -0.60 -5.28 -18.31
C HIS A 148 0.20 -5.06 -19.59
N ILE A 149 1.00 -3.99 -19.68
CA ILE A 149 1.86 -3.75 -20.83
C ILE A 149 2.81 -4.93 -21.06
N ALA A 150 3.53 -5.38 -20.01
CA ALA A 150 4.47 -6.50 -20.11
C ALA A 150 3.81 -7.78 -20.63
N GLY A 151 2.58 -8.08 -20.17
CA GLY A 151 1.79 -9.21 -20.66
C GLY A 151 1.39 -9.04 -22.12
N LEU A 152 0.84 -7.87 -22.49
CA LEU A 152 0.37 -7.58 -23.85
C LEU A 152 1.48 -7.71 -24.90
N ILE A 153 2.68 -7.22 -24.59
CA ILE A 153 3.83 -7.30 -25.53
C ILE A 153 4.72 -8.53 -25.29
N SER A 154 4.32 -9.43 -24.38
CA SER A 154 5.11 -10.62 -23.99
C SER A 154 6.57 -10.34 -23.62
N ASN A 155 6.85 -9.18 -23.01
CA ASN A 155 8.20 -8.76 -22.69
C ASN A 155 8.65 -9.36 -21.35
N LYS A 156 9.47 -10.42 -21.43
CA LYS A 156 10.01 -11.12 -20.26
C LYS A 156 10.84 -10.23 -19.34
N HIS A 157 11.61 -9.29 -19.88
CA HIS A 157 12.46 -8.41 -19.08
C HIS A 157 11.63 -7.46 -18.22
N LEU A 158 10.62 -6.80 -18.82
CA LEU A 158 9.69 -5.95 -18.09
C LEU A 158 8.84 -6.76 -17.11
N ALA A 159 8.34 -7.94 -17.54
CA ALA A 159 7.58 -8.86 -16.69
C ALA A 159 8.34 -9.25 -15.41
N ASN A 160 9.65 -9.45 -15.51
CA ASN A 160 10.50 -9.68 -14.35
C ASN A 160 10.49 -8.45 -13.40
N LYS A 161 10.77 -7.25 -13.92
CA LYS A 161 10.84 -6.00 -13.13
C LYS A 161 9.52 -5.60 -12.45
N VAL A 162 8.39 -6.11 -12.95
CA VAL A 162 7.04 -5.83 -12.42
C VAL A 162 6.41 -7.04 -11.71
N ASN A 163 7.22 -8.03 -11.32
CA ASN A 163 6.80 -9.16 -10.49
C ASN A 163 5.76 -10.10 -11.14
N LEU A 164 5.76 -10.23 -12.47
CA LEU A 164 4.96 -11.24 -13.18
C LEU A 164 5.68 -12.58 -13.32
N GLN A 165 6.95 -12.66 -12.93
CA GLN A 165 7.72 -13.90 -12.89
C GLN A 165 7.99 -14.28 -11.44
N ASN A 166 8.21 -15.58 -11.21
CA ASN A 166 8.65 -16.07 -9.92
C ASN A 166 10.06 -15.53 -9.62
N VAL A 167 10.12 -14.58 -8.69
CA VAL A 167 11.35 -13.95 -8.22
C VAL A 167 11.50 -14.21 -6.72
N LYS A 168 12.73 -14.43 -6.27
CA LYS A 168 13.01 -14.65 -4.84
C LYS A 168 12.73 -13.43 -3.97
N GLN A 169 12.84 -12.24 -4.58
CA GLN A 169 12.71 -10.96 -3.91
C GLN A 169 11.83 -10.04 -4.77
N PRO A 170 10.88 -9.29 -4.16
CA PRO A 170 10.06 -8.34 -4.89
C PRO A 170 10.90 -7.30 -5.63
N GLN A 171 10.64 -7.14 -6.92
CA GLN A 171 11.28 -6.14 -7.77
C GLN A 171 10.65 -4.76 -7.57
N ASP A 172 11.51 -3.74 -7.50
CA ASP A 172 11.13 -2.34 -7.33
C ASP A 172 11.49 -1.52 -8.57
N LEU A 173 10.63 -1.60 -9.60
CA LEU A 173 10.84 -0.88 -10.88
C LEU A 173 11.13 0.62 -10.68
N TYR A 174 10.51 1.25 -9.68
CA TYR A 174 10.72 2.68 -9.40
C TYR A 174 12.16 2.98 -8.97
N LYS A 175 12.73 2.13 -8.12
CA LYS A 175 14.13 2.28 -7.69
C LYS A 175 15.08 2.05 -8.86
N GLN A 176 14.83 1.03 -9.67
CA GLN A 176 15.65 0.76 -10.85
C GLN A 176 15.62 1.92 -11.86
N ILE A 177 14.47 2.56 -12.08
CA ILE A 177 14.37 3.75 -12.95
C ILE A 177 15.11 4.95 -12.33
N LEU A 178 15.01 5.13 -11.02
CA LEU A 178 15.77 6.18 -10.33
C LEU A 178 17.28 5.99 -10.50
N ASP A 179 17.77 4.76 -10.32
CA ASP A 179 19.19 4.45 -10.47
C ASP A 179 19.68 4.79 -11.89
N VAL A 180 18.89 4.44 -12.92
CA VAL A 180 19.18 4.81 -14.31
C VAL A 180 19.15 6.33 -14.52
N LEU A 181 18.16 7.03 -13.97
CA LEU A 181 18.06 8.49 -14.06
C LEU A 181 19.31 9.18 -13.48
N LEU A 182 19.76 8.74 -12.30
CA LEU A 182 20.94 9.31 -11.64
C LEU A 182 22.22 9.06 -12.43
N LEU A 183 22.33 7.92 -13.10
CA LEU A 183 23.46 7.61 -14.00
C LEU A 183 23.45 8.54 -15.22
N LEU A 184 22.30 8.72 -15.87
CA LEU A 184 22.15 9.62 -17.02
C LEU A 184 22.49 11.07 -16.63
N LEU A 185 21.92 11.58 -15.54
CA LEU A 185 22.21 12.94 -15.07
C LEU A 185 23.69 13.17 -14.76
N LYS A 186 24.43 12.12 -14.38
CA LYS A 186 25.87 12.18 -14.12
C LYS A 186 26.71 12.15 -15.39
N SER A 187 26.28 11.43 -16.42
CA SER A 187 27.05 11.22 -17.65
C SER A 187 26.85 12.30 -18.71
N GLU A 188 25.71 12.98 -18.67
CA GLU A 188 25.35 14.01 -19.66
C GLU A 188 26.08 15.34 -19.40
N ASP A 189 26.57 16.01 -20.46
CA ASP A 189 27.41 17.21 -20.35
C ASP A 189 26.65 18.54 -20.50
N PHE A 190 25.34 18.51 -20.70
CA PHE A 190 24.54 19.74 -20.78
C PHE A 190 24.18 20.30 -19.39
N GLU A 191 24.07 21.63 -19.29
CA GLU A 191 23.98 22.35 -18.01
C GLU A 191 22.82 21.86 -17.14
N GLN A 192 21.64 21.63 -17.73
CA GLN A 192 20.46 21.18 -17.00
C GLN A 192 20.70 19.82 -16.33
N ALA A 193 21.41 18.88 -16.95
CA ALA A 193 21.72 17.60 -16.33
C ALA A 193 22.56 17.78 -15.05
N LYS A 194 23.55 18.68 -15.11
CA LYS A 194 24.41 19.02 -13.98
C LYS A 194 23.62 19.68 -12.85
N GLU A 195 22.71 20.59 -13.17
CA GLU A 195 21.80 21.22 -12.18
C GLU A 195 20.92 20.19 -11.48
N TRP A 196 20.28 19.30 -12.25
CA TRP A 196 19.46 18.23 -11.70
C TRP A 196 20.28 17.25 -10.85
N TYR A 197 21.51 16.94 -11.26
CA TYR A 197 22.39 16.04 -10.50
C TYR A 197 22.82 16.64 -9.14
N LYS A 198 22.95 17.98 -9.04
CA LYS A 198 23.18 18.65 -7.74
C LYS A 198 22.04 18.38 -6.75
N LEU A 199 20.84 18.11 -7.24
CA LEU A 199 19.65 17.80 -6.45
C LEU A 199 19.44 16.29 -6.22
N LYS A 200 20.41 15.42 -6.54
CA LYS A 200 20.27 13.95 -6.46
C LYS A 200 19.72 13.42 -5.14
N ASP A 201 20.04 14.06 -4.02
CA ASP A 201 19.56 13.63 -2.69
C ASP A 201 18.05 13.87 -2.50
N LYS A 202 17.47 14.77 -3.30
CA LYS A 202 16.03 15.03 -3.37
C LYS A 202 15.32 14.14 -4.40
N LEU A 203 16.05 13.54 -5.33
CA LEU A 203 15.54 12.58 -6.31
C LEU A 203 15.35 11.21 -5.64
N THR A 204 14.31 11.10 -4.83
CA THR A 204 14.03 9.87 -4.06
C THR A 204 13.12 8.91 -4.84
N ARG A 205 12.91 7.70 -4.29
CA ARG A 205 11.85 6.82 -4.78
C ARG A 205 10.46 7.48 -4.74
N LYS A 206 10.19 8.36 -3.76
CA LYS A 206 8.93 9.10 -3.62
C LYS A 206 8.75 10.08 -4.79
N PHE A 207 9.83 10.74 -5.22
CA PHE A 207 9.87 11.59 -6.40
C PHE A 207 9.47 10.81 -7.65
N ILE A 208 10.21 9.75 -7.99
CA ILE A 208 10.08 9.07 -9.28
C ILE A 208 8.80 8.23 -9.40
N LYS A 209 8.21 7.82 -8.28
CA LYS A 209 7.08 6.87 -8.25
C LYS A 209 5.90 7.36 -9.09
N LYS A 210 5.45 8.59 -8.85
CA LYS A 210 4.23 9.10 -9.49
C LYS A 210 4.42 9.44 -10.98
N PRO A 211 5.51 10.09 -11.43
CA PRO A 211 5.80 10.26 -12.85
C PRO A 211 5.79 8.94 -13.62
N VAL A 212 6.48 7.92 -13.10
CA VAL A 212 6.52 6.58 -13.72
C VAL A 212 5.12 5.94 -13.74
N LEU A 213 4.38 6.03 -12.64
CA LEU A 213 3.03 5.47 -12.55
C LEU A 213 2.07 6.13 -13.55
N MET A 214 2.24 7.41 -13.85
CA MET A 214 1.36 8.21 -14.70
C MET A 214 1.44 7.81 -16.19
N ILE A 215 2.58 7.27 -16.64
CA ILE A 215 2.83 6.95 -18.05
C ILE A 215 1.86 5.87 -18.59
N PRO A 216 1.72 4.68 -17.96
CA PRO A 216 0.75 3.67 -18.44
C PRO A 216 -0.71 4.12 -18.42
N TYR A 217 -1.04 5.17 -17.67
CA TYR A 217 -2.40 5.71 -17.57
C TYR A 217 -2.62 6.92 -18.49
N ASN A 218 -1.84 7.03 -19.56
CA ASN A 218 -1.99 8.04 -20.60
C ASN A 218 -1.97 9.49 -20.07
N SER A 219 -1.19 9.75 -19.02
CA SER A 219 -1.00 11.12 -18.53
C SER A 219 -0.14 11.93 -19.49
N THR A 220 -0.47 13.20 -19.67
CA THR A 220 0.29 14.10 -20.53
C THR A 220 1.62 14.51 -19.88
N THR A 221 2.59 14.91 -20.70
CA THR A 221 3.87 15.49 -20.24
C THR A 221 3.64 16.71 -19.36
N PHE A 222 2.65 17.55 -19.68
CA PHE A 222 2.24 18.69 -18.84
C PHE A 222 1.77 18.23 -17.44
N GLY A 223 0.94 17.19 -17.36
CA GLY A 223 0.49 16.64 -16.08
C GLY A 223 1.64 16.08 -15.23
N ILE A 224 2.61 15.43 -15.87
CA ILE A 224 3.82 14.92 -15.21
C ILE A 224 4.70 16.08 -14.71
N ALA A 225 4.91 17.11 -15.53
CA ALA A 225 5.68 18.30 -15.18
C ALA A 225 5.07 19.02 -13.96
N ASN A 226 3.75 19.23 -13.95
CA ASN A 226 3.05 19.82 -12.81
C ASN A 226 3.22 19.02 -11.52
N TYR A 227 3.29 17.68 -11.60
CA TYR A 227 3.58 16.88 -10.42
C TYR A 227 5.01 17.08 -9.92
N ILE A 228 5.98 17.10 -10.84
CA ILE A 228 7.39 17.31 -10.53
C ILE A 228 7.60 18.66 -9.84
N GLU A 229 7.01 19.73 -10.37
CA GLU A 229 7.02 21.06 -9.76
C GLU A 229 6.45 21.03 -8.34
N LYS A 230 5.24 20.48 -8.16
CA LYS A 230 4.60 20.35 -6.84
C LYS A 230 5.45 19.56 -5.84
N TYR A 231 6.16 18.53 -6.29
CA TYR A 231 7.06 17.78 -5.44
C TYR A 231 8.19 18.67 -4.91
N PHE A 232 8.85 19.44 -5.77
CA PHE A 232 9.95 20.31 -5.37
C PHE A 232 9.52 21.50 -4.51
N VAL A 233 8.34 22.07 -4.78
CA VAL A 233 7.72 23.09 -3.91
C VAL A 233 7.50 22.53 -2.49
N ASN A 234 6.94 21.32 -2.38
CA ASN A 234 6.69 20.71 -1.06
C ASN A 234 7.97 20.33 -0.31
N GLU A 235 9.07 20.04 -1.02
CA GLU A 235 10.37 19.70 -0.43
C GLU A 235 11.25 20.94 -0.19
N ASN A 236 10.69 22.15 -0.36
CA ASN A 236 11.35 23.46 -0.21
C ASN A 236 12.67 23.57 -0.98
N VAL A 237 12.68 23.13 -2.24
CA VAL A 237 13.87 23.18 -3.10
C VAL A 237 13.97 24.50 -3.87
N PHE A 238 12.91 25.31 -3.86
CA PHE A 238 12.83 26.64 -4.46
C PHE A 238 12.09 27.60 -3.54
#